data_AF-A0A833S5C4-F1
#
_entry.id   AF-A0A833S5C4-F1
#
_cell.length_a   1.000
_cell.length_b   1.000
_cell.length_c   1.000
_cell.angle_alpha   90.00
_cell.angle_beta   90.00
_cell.angle_gamma   90.00
#
_symmetry.space_group_name_H-M   'P 1'
#
loop_
_entity.id
_entity.type
_entity.pdbx_description
1 polymer ?
#
loop_
_entity_poly.entity_id
_entity_poly.type
_entity_poly.pdbx_seq_one_letter_code
_entity_poly.pdbx_strand_id
1 'polypeptide(L)'
;MRSVIAAMTSSKRSRTQPPDKNTNADKDDSIVAQAHAYAISSRGRALAHHERVDVLIVTANLKSGAVKLRQKEPIAQKVCRLLSRSVNTVHQVWKDFADLRTLPVALPPGNRESKPSRIIMTVDVERSVREFIRQRSACQERTVAKDVMHHLIQQSALFVDVTDSTAHASALRTVQRFVQNCGFKRGKRNGSAYRMSAANKV
;
A
#
# COMPACT_ATOMS: atom_id res chain seq x y z
N MET A 1 34.74 26.06 87.28
CA MET A 1 35.94 25.31 86.86
C MET A 1 35.64 24.62 85.54
N ARG A 2 36.46 24.85 84.50
CA ARG A 2 36.41 24.20 83.18
C ARG A 2 37.05 22.80 83.24
N SER A 3 36.45 21.79 82.60
CA SER A 3 37.09 20.58 82.02
C SER A 3 36.00 19.71 81.35
N VAL A 4 35.78 19.68 80.01
CA VAL A 4 36.47 18.98 78.88
C VAL A 4 36.12 17.47 78.78
N ILE A 5 35.95 16.98 77.52
CA ILE A 5 36.04 15.58 76.98
C ILE A 5 34.67 14.84 76.86
N ALA A 6 34.22 14.20 75.77
CA ALA A 6 34.70 13.92 74.41
C ALA A 6 33.53 13.57 73.47
N ALA A 7 33.71 13.83 72.17
CA ALA A 7 32.79 13.49 71.09
C ALA A 7 32.81 11.99 70.74
N MET A 8 31.62 11.41 70.57
CA MET A 8 31.38 10.07 70.06
C MET A 8 31.79 9.96 68.59
N THR A 9 32.72 9.06 68.26
CA THR A 9 32.96 8.59 66.89
C THR A 9 32.50 7.14 66.79
N SER A 10 31.26 6.95 66.30
CA SER A 10 30.71 5.62 66.04
C SER A 10 31.14 5.15 64.65
N SER A 11 32.08 4.21 64.61
CA SER A 11 32.59 3.52 63.43
C SER A 11 31.48 2.69 62.77
N LYS A 12 30.87 3.20 61.68
CA LYS A 12 30.00 2.41 60.80
C LYS A 12 30.85 1.42 60.00
N ARG A 13 30.83 0.14 60.38
CA ARG A 13 31.24 -0.97 59.49
C ARG A 13 30.31 -0.96 58.27
N SER A 14 30.87 -0.65 57.09
CA SER A 14 30.19 -0.86 55.82
C SER A 14 30.03 -2.36 55.58
N ARG A 15 28.77 -2.82 55.52
CA ARG A 15 28.41 -4.15 55.06
C ARG A 15 28.65 -4.19 53.55
N THR A 16 29.67 -4.92 53.10
CA THR A 16 29.87 -5.24 51.69
C THR A 16 28.67 -6.07 51.20
N GLN A 17 27.94 -5.54 50.22
CA GLN A 17 26.93 -6.32 49.49
C GLN A 17 27.62 -7.39 48.63
N PRO A 18 27.05 -8.60 48.50
CA PRO A 18 27.57 -9.62 47.60
C PRO A 18 27.36 -9.21 46.14
N PRO A 19 28.18 -9.71 45.20
CA PRO A 19 28.16 -9.26 43.80
C PRO A 19 26.89 -9.67 43.07
N ASP A 20 26.30 -8.72 42.33
CA ASP A 20 25.08 -8.87 41.54
C ASP A 20 25.24 -9.92 40.44
N LYS A 21 24.52 -11.05 40.59
CA LYS A 21 24.49 -12.15 39.62
C LYS A 21 23.60 -11.88 38.39
N ASN A 22 23.00 -10.70 38.26
CA ASN A 22 21.97 -10.41 37.23
C ASN A 22 22.50 -9.89 35.88
N THR A 23 23.78 -9.55 35.78
CA THR A 23 24.32 -8.88 34.58
C THR A 23 24.29 -9.71 33.29
N ASN A 24 24.18 -11.04 33.36
CA ASN A 24 24.06 -11.88 32.17
C ASN A 24 22.59 -12.06 31.73
N ALA A 25 21.66 -12.20 32.67
CA ALA A 25 20.23 -12.31 32.37
C ALA A 25 19.69 -11.01 31.71
N ASP A 26 20.13 -9.84 32.20
CA ASP A 26 19.75 -8.55 31.62
C ASP A 26 20.29 -8.36 30.20
N LYS A 27 21.45 -8.95 29.88
CA LYS A 27 22.03 -8.95 28.53
C LYS A 27 21.25 -9.89 27.59
N ASP A 28 20.90 -11.07 28.07
CA ASP A 28 20.14 -12.06 27.30
C ASP A 28 18.73 -11.54 26.95
N ASP A 29 18.05 -10.88 27.90
CA ASP A 29 16.75 -10.25 27.66
C ASP A 29 16.84 -9.09 26.64
N SER A 30 17.93 -8.32 26.68
CA SER A 30 18.20 -7.27 25.68
C SER A 30 18.40 -7.87 24.27
N ILE A 31 19.13 -8.98 24.16
CA ILE A 31 19.36 -9.67 22.88
C ILE A 31 18.04 -10.24 22.33
N VAL A 32 17.21 -10.85 23.19
CA VAL A 32 15.90 -11.37 22.80
C VAL A 32 15.00 -10.25 22.25
N ALA A 33 14.97 -9.09 22.93
CA ALA A 33 14.21 -7.94 22.47
C ALA A 33 14.71 -7.42 21.10
N GLN A 34 16.02 -7.37 20.90
CA GLN A 34 16.64 -6.99 19.61
C GLN A 34 16.29 -7.98 18.50
N ALA A 35 16.32 -9.28 18.79
CA ALA A 35 15.96 -10.32 17.83
C ALA A 35 14.49 -10.18 17.38
N HIS A 36 13.57 -9.92 18.31
CA HIS A 36 12.17 -9.66 17.98
C HIS A 36 12.00 -8.39 17.12
N ALA A 37 12.68 -7.30 17.46
CA ALA A 37 12.62 -6.05 16.70
C ALA A 37 13.19 -6.23 15.27
N TYR A 38 14.30 -6.95 15.13
CA TYR A 38 14.88 -7.29 13.83
C TYR A 38 13.94 -8.15 12.98
N ALA A 39 13.32 -9.18 13.59
CA ALA A 39 12.37 -10.04 12.90
C ALA A 39 11.15 -9.25 12.42
N ILE A 40 10.60 -8.34 13.23
CA ILE A 40 9.44 -7.52 12.86
C ILE A 40 9.78 -6.55 11.71
N SER A 41 10.97 -5.93 11.75
CA SER A 41 11.39 -4.97 10.72
C SER A 41 11.79 -5.62 9.39
N SER A 42 12.35 -6.83 9.43
CA SER A 42 12.76 -7.56 8.22
C SER A 42 11.60 -8.19 7.46
N ARG A 43 10.42 -8.32 8.10
CA ARG A 43 9.25 -8.97 7.50
C ARG A 43 8.52 -8.04 6.53
N GLY A 44 8.15 -8.60 5.38
CA GLY A 44 7.24 -7.94 4.44
C GLY A 44 5.85 -7.72 5.04
N ARG A 45 5.14 -6.70 4.51
CA ARG A 45 3.75 -6.41 4.92
C ARG A 45 2.78 -7.54 4.52
N ALA A 46 3.04 -8.20 3.39
CA ALA A 46 2.32 -9.38 2.95
C ALA A 46 2.98 -10.64 3.52
N LEU A 47 2.17 -11.61 3.94
CA LEU A 47 2.64 -12.87 4.51
C LEU A 47 3.08 -13.81 3.39
N ALA A 48 4.34 -14.25 3.41
CA ALA A 48 4.87 -15.14 2.38
C ALA A 48 4.28 -16.55 2.49
N HIS A 49 4.45 -17.36 1.44
CA HIS A 49 3.90 -18.73 1.42
C HIS A 49 4.43 -19.58 2.58
N HIS A 50 5.75 -19.60 2.78
CA HIS A 50 6.40 -20.37 3.84
C HIS A 50 5.91 -19.93 5.23
N GLU A 51 5.77 -18.63 5.47
CA GLU A 51 5.25 -18.12 6.75
C GLU A 51 3.80 -18.58 7.02
N ARG A 52 2.97 -18.72 5.97
CA ARG A 52 1.61 -19.27 6.09
C ARG A 52 1.62 -20.75 6.42
N VAL A 53 2.56 -21.49 5.82
CA VAL A 53 2.77 -22.92 6.14
C VAL A 53 3.22 -23.07 7.60
N ASP A 54 4.12 -22.24 8.09
CA ASP A 54 4.56 -22.27 9.48
C ASP A 54 3.40 -21.99 10.45
N VAL A 55 2.58 -20.96 10.17
CA VAL A 55 1.36 -20.69 10.95
C VAL A 55 0.42 -21.89 10.94
N LEU A 56 0.24 -22.55 9.80
CA LEU A 56 -0.63 -23.72 9.67
C LEU A 56 -0.10 -24.91 10.48
N ILE A 57 1.19 -25.24 10.36
CA ILE A 57 1.83 -26.37 11.07
C ILE A 57 1.71 -26.16 12.58
N VAL A 58 2.06 -24.98 13.09
CA VAL A 58 1.99 -24.69 14.53
C VAL A 58 0.54 -24.79 15.02
N THR A 59 -0.42 -24.26 14.25
CA THR A 59 -1.84 -24.35 14.62
C THR A 59 -2.36 -25.79 14.58
N ALA A 60 -1.94 -26.58 13.59
CA ALA A 60 -2.32 -27.99 13.47
C ALA A 60 -1.75 -28.82 14.63
N ASN A 61 -0.48 -28.62 14.98
CA ASN A 61 0.18 -29.32 16.10
C ASN A 61 -0.45 -29.00 17.47
N LEU A 62 -0.92 -27.76 17.65
CA LEU A 62 -1.64 -27.36 18.86
C LEU A 62 -3.06 -27.91 18.91
N LYS A 63 -3.73 -28.07 17.75
CA LYS A 63 -5.06 -28.68 17.66
C LYS A 63 -5.02 -30.21 17.79
N SER A 64 -3.97 -30.86 17.31
CA SER A 64 -3.78 -32.32 17.45
C SER A 64 -3.39 -32.74 18.87
N GLY A 65 -3.04 -31.80 19.73
CA GLY A 65 -2.62 -32.07 21.11
C GLY A 65 -1.18 -32.57 21.24
N ALA A 66 -0.38 -32.52 20.16
CA ALA A 66 1.04 -32.88 20.19
C ALA A 66 1.84 -31.98 21.15
N VAL A 67 1.41 -30.72 21.30
CA VAL A 67 1.96 -29.78 22.28
C VAL A 67 0.87 -29.40 23.27
N LYS A 68 1.07 -29.75 24.55
CA LYS A 68 0.11 -29.42 25.62
C LYS A 68 0.18 -27.94 25.96
N LEU A 69 -0.98 -27.28 25.98
CA LEU A 69 -1.11 -25.92 26.48
C LEU A 69 -1.08 -25.92 28.01
N ARG A 70 -0.34 -24.98 28.60
CA ARG A 70 -0.17 -24.87 30.07
C ARG A 70 -1.49 -24.55 30.79
N GLN A 71 -2.47 -23.94 30.11
CA GLN A 71 -3.75 -23.47 30.65
C GLN A 71 -4.83 -23.44 29.55
N LYS A 72 -6.07 -23.01 29.87
CA LYS A 72 -7.16 -22.68 28.91
C LYS A 72 -6.83 -21.49 27.96
N GLU A 73 -5.57 -21.37 27.55
CA GLU A 73 -5.17 -20.36 26.56
C GLU A 73 -5.74 -20.76 25.19
N PRO A 74 -6.39 -19.84 24.46
CA PRO A 74 -6.86 -20.14 23.12
C PRO A 74 -5.67 -20.34 22.17
N ILE A 75 -5.73 -21.40 21.36
CA ILE A 75 -4.67 -21.83 20.44
C ILE A 75 -4.14 -20.66 19.59
N ALA A 76 -5.02 -19.82 19.06
CA ALA A 76 -4.64 -18.70 18.21
C ALA A 76 -3.80 -17.63 18.95
N GLN A 77 -4.06 -17.39 20.24
CA GLN A 77 -3.23 -16.46 21.04
C GLN A 77 -1.84 -17.05 21.30
N LYS A 78 -1.75 -18.37 21.50
CA LYS A 78 -0.45 -19.04 21.63
C LYS A 78 0.36 -18.94 20.35
N VAL A 79 -0.24 -19.21 19.19
CA VAL A 79 0.39 -19.08 17.87
C VAL A 79 0.83 -17.63 17.63
N CYS A 80 -0.01 -16.66 17.97
CA CYS A 80 0.30 -15.22 17.89
C CYS A 80 1.56 -14.87 18.68
N ARG A 81 1.71 -15.39 19.90
CA ARG A 81 2.90 -15.17 20.74
C ARG A 81 4.15 -15.83 20.16
N LEU A 82 4.02 -17.05 19.64
CA LEU A 82 5.15 -17.79 19.06
C LEU A 82 5.68 -17.18 17.76
N LEU A 83 4.77 -16.77 16.86
CA LEU A 83 5.14 -16.28 15.53
C LEU A 83 5.14 -14.75 15.41
N SER A 84 4.72 -14.05 16.47
CA SER A 84 4.55 -12.58 16.49
C SER A 84 3.67 -12.07 15.33
N ARG A 85 2.56 -12.76 15.06
CA ARG A 85 1.57 -12.42 14.02
C ARG A 85 0.20 -12.18 14.64
N SER A 86 -0.60 -11.29 14.04
CA SER A 86 -1.92 -10.96 14.58
C SER A 86 -2.84 -12.19 14.65
N VAL A 87 -3.72 -12.22 15.64
CA VAL A 87 -4.73 -13.29 15.81
C VAL A 87 -5.63 -13.40 14.58
N ASN A 88 -5.99 -12.27 13.97
CA ASN A 88 -6.78 -12.22 12.74
C ASN A 88 -6.07 -12.93 11.58
N THR A 89 -4.76 -12.73 11.45
CA THR A 89 -3.95 -13.42 10.43
C THR A 89 -3.96 -14.93 10.64
N VAL A 90 -3.81 -15.40 11.88
CA VAL A 90 -3.84 -16.84 12.21
C VAL A 90 -5.19 -17.45 11.86
N HIS A 91 -6.30 -16.79 12.24
CA HIS A 91 -7.64 -17.23 11.89
C HIS A 91 -7.87 -17.24 10.38
N GLN A 92 -7.41 -16.20 9.67
CA GLN A 92 -7.55 -16.12 8.22
C GLN A 92 -6.79 -17.25 7.53
N VAL A 93 -5.54 -17.52 7.91
CA VAL A 93 -4.74 -18.62 7.34
C VAL A 93 -5.42 -19.97 7.57
N TRP A 94 -5.92 -20.21 8.79
CA TRP A 94 -6.64 -21.45 9.09
C TRP A 94 -7.92 -21.59 8.27
N LYS A 95 -8.69 -20.50 8.14
CA LYS A 95 -9.91 -20.46 7.33
C LYS A 95 -9.62 -20.72 5.86
N ASP A 96 -8.64 -20.02 5.28
CA ASP A 96 -8.24 -20.18 3.89
C ASP A 96 -7.86 -21.64 3.59
N PHE A 97 -7.14 -22.29 4.51
CA PHE A 97 -6.81 -23.72 4.35
C PHE A 97 -8.03 -24.64 4.53
N ALA A 98 -8.91 -24.35 5.50
CA ALA A 98 -10.11 -25.15 5.72
C ALA A 98 -11.05 -25.11 4.49
N ASP A 99 -11.20 -23.95 3.87
CA ASP A 99 -12.10 -23.70 2.74
C ASP A 99 -11.48 -24.16 1.41
N LEU A 100 -10.23 -23.77 1.11
CA LEU A 100 -9.61 -23.96 -0.20
C LEU A 100 -8.67 -25.17 -0.28
N ARG A 101 -8.33 -25.78 0.86
CA ARG A 101 -7.27 -26.83 0.99
C ARG A 101 -5.91 -26.42 0.44
N THR A 102 -5.73 -25.12 0.20
CA THR A 102 -4.54 -24.51 -0.40
C THR A 102 -4.26 -23.20 0.32
N LEU A 103 -3.00 -22.78 0.35
CA LEU A 103 -2.58 -21.53 0.97
C LEU A 103 -2.31 -20.44 -0.10
N PRO A 104 -3.32 -19.62 -0.49
CA PRO A 104 -3.14 -18.52 -1.44
C PRO A 104 -2.30 -17.38 -0.84
N VAL A 105 -1.19 -17.03 -1.48
CA VAL A 105 -0.38 -15.87 -1.05
C VAL A 105 -1.05 -14.60 -1.53
N ALA A 106 -1.42 -13.72 -0.60
CA ALA A 106 -1.85 -12.38 -0.94
C ALA A 106 -0.67 -11.60 -1.51
N LEU A 107 -0.78 -11.21 -2.76
CA LEU A 107 0.16 -10.29 -3.38
C LEU A 107 0.11 -8.95 -2.63
N PRO A 108 1.25 -8.28 -2.38
CA PRO A 108 1.23 -6.97 -1.74
C PRO A 108 0.39 -5.99 -2.59
N PRO A 109 -0.37 -5.08 -1.96
CA PRO A 109 -1.21 -4.14 -2.68
C PRO A 109 -0.35 -3.30 -3.64
N GLY A 110 -0.72 -3.30 -4.92
CA GLY A 110 0.00 -2.58 -5.96
C GLY A 110 -0.85 -2.40 -7.22
N ASN A 111 -0.61 -1.30 -7.94
CA ASN A 111 -1.30 -0.98 -9.20
C ASN A 111 -0.72 -1.84 -10.34
N ARG A 112 -1.04 -3.14 -10.35
CA ARG A 112 -0.50 -4.09 -11.32
C ARG A 112 -1.36 -4.26 -12.56
N GLU A 113 -2.65 -3.96 -12.44
CA GLU A 113 -3.56 -4.02 -13.57
C GLU A 113 -3.49 -2.71 -14.36
N SER A 114 -3.42 -2.85 -15.69
CA SER A 114 -3.52 -1.70 -16.58
C SER A 114 -4.91 -1.11 -16.46
N LYS A 115 -4.98 0.20 -16.17
CA LYS A 115 -6.26 0.90 -16.10
C LYS A 115 -6.96 0.84 -17.47
N PRO A 116 -8.28 0.62 -17.52
CA PRO A 116 -9.04 0.56 -18.79
C PRO A 116 -8.96 1.88 -19.56
N SER A 117 -8.82 3.01 -18.85
CA SER A 117 -8.63 4.33 -19.44
C SER A 117 -7.22 4.59 -20.02
N ARG A 118 -6.33 3.59 -20.04
CA ARG A 118 -4.99 3.73 -20.61
C ARG A 118 -5.08 3.67 -22.14
N ILE A 119 -4.67 4.76 -22.79
CA ILE A 119 -4.53 4.81 -24.24
C ILE A 119 -3.32 3.97 -24.64
N ILE A 120 -3.49 3.08 -25.60
CA ILE A 120 -2.39 2.33 -26.21
C ILE A 120 -1.57 3.31 -27.06
N MET A 121 -0.37 3.66 -26.58
CA MET A 121 0.50 4.63 -27.25
C MET A 121 1.33 3.96 -28.35
N THR A 122 0.70 3.67 -29.49
CA THR A 122 1.38 3.22 -30.71
C THR A 122 1.53 4.37 -31.71
N VAL A 123 2.51 4.25 -32.60
CA VAL A 123 2.75 5.23 -33.69
C VAL A 123 1.51 5.37 -34.58
N ASP A 124 0.77 4.27 -34.80
CA ASP A 124 -0.44 4.28 -35.64
C ASP A 124 -1.59 5.05 -34.99
N VAL A 125 -1.81 4.89 -33.68
CA VAL A 125 -2.81 5.64 -32.92
C VAL A 125 -2.47 7.12 -32.94
N GLU A 126 -1.19 7.47 -32.76
CA GLU A 126 -0.74 8.85 -32.85
C GLU A 126 -0.94 9.44 -34.25
N ARG A 127 -0.53 8.73 -35.31
CA ARG A 127 -0.71 9.15 -36.70
C ARG A 127 -2.19 9.38 -37.01
N SER A 128 -3.04 8.45 -36.57
CA SER A 128 -4.48 8.53 -36.75
C SER A 128 -5.09 9.76 -36.07
N VAL A 129 -4.71 10.05 -34.83
CA VAL A 129 -5.21 11.23 -34.11
C VAL A 129 -4.74 12.52 -34.77
N ARG A 130 -3.48 12.57 -35.24
CA ARG A 130 -3.00 13.74 -36.00
C ARG A 130 -3.78 13.94 -37.30
N GLU A 131 -4.04 12.87 -38.03
CA GLU A 131 -4.82 12.94 -39.28
C GLU A 131 -6.25 13.40 -39.02
N PHE A 132 -6.91 12.86 -37.99
CA PHE A 132 -8.24 13.30 -37.57
C PHE A 132 -8.30 14.80 -37.25
N ILE A 133 -7.32 15.30 -36.47
CA ILE A 133 -7.24 16.73 -36.14
C ILE A 133 -6.96 17.57 -37.40
N ARG A 134 -6.10 17.09 -38.31
CA ARG A 134 -5.79 17.77 -39.57
C ARG A 134 -7.03 17.88 -40.47
N GLN A 135 -7.80 16.80 -40.61
CA GLN A 135 -9.04 16.78 -41.40
C GLN A 135 -10.08 17.76 -40.87
N ARG A 136 -10.33 17.74 -39.55
CA ARG A 136 -11.25 18.71 -38.95
C ARG A 136 -10.77 20.15 -39.06
N SER A 137 -9.46 20.38 -38.94
CA SER A 137 -8.89 21.72 -39.17
C SER A 137 -9.07 22.19 -40.61
N ALA A 138 -8.98 21.29 -41.60
CA ALA A 138 -9.22 21.62 -43.01
C ALA A 138 -10.69 22.03 -43.25
N CYS A 139 -11.63 21.37 -42.57
CA CYS A 139 -13.06 21.72 -42.59
C CYS A 139 -13.40 22.93 -41.70
N GLN A 140 -12.42 23.58 -41.06
CA GLN A 140 -12.61 24.65 -40.08
C GLN A 140 -13.49 24.26 -38.87
N GLU A 141 -13.57 22.97 -38.57
CA GLU A 141 -14.32 22.45 -37.44
C GLU A 141 -13.49 22.55 -36.14
N ARG A 142 -14.17 22.94 -35.06
CA ARG A 142 -13.54 22.98 -33.74
C ARG A 142 -13.34 21.56 -33.20
N THR A 143 -12.10 21.19 -32.92
CA THR A 143 -11.74 19.92 -32.26
C THR A 143 -11.60 20.08 -30.75
N VAL A 144 -12.37 19.33 -29.98
CA VAL A 144 -12.28 19.24 -28.51
C VAL A 144 -11.74 17.87 -28.11
N ALA A 145 -11.13 17.75 -26.93
CA ALA A 145 -10.65 16.46 -26.40
C ALA A 145 -11.75 15.38 -26.33
N LYS A 146 -13.03 15.79 -26.23
CA LYS A 146 -14.17 14.88 -26.31
C LYS A 146 -14.28 14.21 -27.69
N ASP A 147 -14.07 14.97 -28.76
CA ASP A 147 -14.08 14.44 -30.13
C ASP A 147 -12.95 13.44 -30.35
N VAL A 148 -11.75 13.79 -29.88
CA VAL A 148 -10.57 12.91 -29.95
C VAL A 148 -10.81 11.63 -29.15
N MET A 149 -11.48 11.71 -28.00
CA MET A 149 -11.85 10.55 -27.21
C MET A 149 -12.82 9.64 -27.95
N HIS A 150 -13.84 10.18 -28.62
CA HIS A 150 -14.74 9.38 -29.45
C HIS A 150 -14.02 8.71 -30.62
N HIS A 151 -13.10 9.41 -31.28
CA HIS A 151 -12.24 8.83 -32.32
C HIS A 151 -11.39 7.66 -31.80
N LEU A 152 -10.77 7.82 -30.62
CA LEU A 152 -9.98 6.76 -29.99
C LEU A 152 -10.82 5.54 -29.58
N ILE A 153 -12.07 5.74 -29.16
CA ILE A 153 -13.01 4.66 -28.86
C ILE A 153 -13.40 3.92 -30.14
N GLN A 154 -13.71 4.65 -31.22
CA GLN A 154 -14.04 4.06 -32.53
C GLN A 154 -12.89 3.21 -33.09
N GLN A 155 -11.64 3.60 -32.84
CA GLN A 155 -10.45 2.87 -33.25
C GLN A 155 -10.02 1.76 -32.29
N SER A 156 -10.81 1.49 -31.23
CA SER A 156 -10.48 0.49 -30.20
C SER A 156 -9.14 0.74 -29.49
N ALA A 157 -8.67 1.99 -29.50
CA ALA A 157 -7.43 2.42 -28.84
C ALA A 157 -7.65 2.86 -27.39
N LEU A 158 -8.91 3.03 -26.99
CA LEU A 158 -9.36 3.42 -25.66
C LEU A 158 -10.66 2.68 -25.31
N PHE A 159 -10.65 1.96 -24.19
CA PHE A 159 -11.83 1.22 -23.70
C PHE A 159 -12.41 1.94 -22.48
N VAL A 160 -13.49 2.68 -22.69
CA VAL A 160 -14.14 3.47 -21.64
C VAL A 160 -15.65 3.32 -21.79
N ASP A 161 -16.30 2.97 -20.69
CA ASP A 161 -17.75 3.09 -20.59
C ASP A 161 -18.12 4.58 -20.51
N VAL A 162 -18.83 5.06 -21.52
CA VAL A 162 -19.25 6.46 -21.63
C VAL A 162 -20.41 6.76 -20.66
N THR A 163 -21.11 5.73 -20.16
CA THR A 163 -22.22 5.88 -19.22
C THR A 163 -21.74 6.14 -17.79
N ASP A 164 -20.55 5.63 -17.42
CA ASP A 164 -19.92 5.95 -16.15
C ASP A 164 -19.23 7.32 -16.20
N SER A 165 -19.85 8.28 -15.50
CA SER A 165 -19.33 9.65 -15.37
C SER A 165 -17.89 9.72 -14.82
N THR A 166 -17.50 8.79 -13.95
CA THR A 166 -16.18 8.78 -13.31
C THR A 166 -15.11 8.25 -14.26
N ALA A 167 -15.36 7.14 -14.93
CA ALA A 167 -14.52 6.62 -16.00
C ALA A 167 -14.39 7.62 -17.16
N HIS A 168 -15.50 8.25 -17.58
CA HIS A 168 -15.50 9.27 -18.63
C HIS A 168 -14.60 10.46 -18.29
N ALA A 169 -14.71 11.00 -17.07
CA ALA A 169 -13.88 12.12 -16.64
C ALA A 169 -12.39 11.73 -16.52
N SER A 170 -12.09 10.50 -16.07
CA SER A 170 -10.73 9.95 -16.01
C SER A 170 -10.12 9.79 -17.41
N ALA A 171 -10.89 9.26 -18.35
CA ALA A 171 -10.51 9.11 -19.74
C ALA A 171 -10.24 10.45 -20.41
N LEU A 172 -11.11 11.45 -20.21
CA LEU A 172 -10.94 12.77 -20.79
C LEU A 172 -9.62 13.44 -20.35
N ARG A 173 -9.24 13.31 -19.07
CA ARG A 173 -7.93 13.80 -18.58
C ARG A 173 -6.76 13.08 -19.26
N THR A 174 -6.90 11.78 -19.48
CA THR A 174 -5.88 10.96 -20.15
C THR A 174 -5.72 11.36 -21.62
N VAL A 175 -6.85 11.58 -22.33
CA VAL A 175 -6.86 12.07 -23.71
C VAL A 175 -6.27 13.47 -23.81
N GLN A 176 -6.59 14.37 -22.87
CA GLN A 176 -5.98 15.71 -22.83
C GLN A 176 -4.46 15.63 -22.72
N ARG A 177 -3.94 14.76 -21.85
CA ARG A 177 -2.50 14.54 -21.70
C ARG A 177 -1.88 13.92 -22.95
N PHE A 178 -2.58 12.97 -23.57
CA PHE A 178 -2.14 12.35 -24.82
C PHE A 178 -2.03 13.37 -25.96
N VAL A 179 -3.07 14.20 -26.16
CA VAL A 179 -3.08 15.25 -27.19
C VAL A 179 -1.96 16.27 -26.97
N GLN A 180 -1.68 16.62 -25.71
CA GLN A 180 -0.53 17.46 -25.35
C GLN A 180 0.81 16.80 -25.71
N ASN A 181 0.95 15.50 -25.44
CA ASN A 181 2.15 14.73 -25.79
C ASN A 181 2.35 14.63 -27.32
N CYS A 182 1.26 14.61 -28.10
CA CYS A 182 1.31 14.68 -29.57
C CYS A 182 1.70 16.06 -30.12
N GLY A 183 1.96 17.05 -29.24
CA GLY A 183 2.41 18.39 -29.62
C GLY A 183 1.29 19.41 -29.83
N PHE A 184 0.02 19.03 -29.64
CA PHE A 184 -1.10 19.96 -29.80
C PHE A 184 -1.31 20.80 -28.55
N LYS A 185 -1.38 22.12 -28.73
CA LYS A 185 -1.65 23.06 -27.65
C LYS A 185 -3.13 23.35 -27.55
N ARG A 186 -3.63 23.50 -26.32
CA ARG A 186 -4.98 24.02 -26.09
C ARG A 186 -5.06 25.45 -26.59
N GLY A 187 -6.03 25.73 -27.47
CA GLY A 187 -6.28 27.10 -27.92
C GLY A 187 -6.60 28.03 -26.74
N LYS A 188 -5.97 29.20 -26.72
CA LYS A 188 -6.22 30.26 -25.72
C LYS A 188 -7.47 31.02 -26.13
N ARG A 189 -8.54 30.94 -25.34
CA ARG A 189 -9.75 31.77 -25.55
C ARG A 189 -9.53 33.08 -24.81
N ASN A 190 -9.09 34.12 -25.51
CA ASN A 190 -9.39 35.48 -25.09
C ASN A 190 -10.88 35.72 -25.41
N GLY A 191 -11.63 36.35 -24.50
CA GLY A 191 -13.10 36.46 -24.53
C GLY A 191 -13.68 36.60 -25.94
N SER A 192 -14.47 35.62 -26.36
CA SER A 192 -15.12 35.65 -27.67
C SER A 192 -16.41 36.46 -27.56
N ALA A 193 -16.35 37.75 -27.84
CA ALA A 193 -17.53 38.46 -28.30
C ALA A 193 -17.81 37.97 -29.73
N TYR A 194 -19.00 37.43 -29.97
CA TYR A 194 -19.48 37.19 -31.32
C TYR A 194 -19.45 38.53 -32.05
N ARG A 195 -18.60 38.68 -33.09
CA ARG A 195 -18.79 39.77 -34.05
C ARG A 195 -20.00 39.40 -34.90
N MET A 196 -21.18 39.72 -34.39
CA MET A 196 -22.41 39.69 -35.18
C MET A 196 -22.19 40.62 -36.38
N SER A 197 -22.41 40.13 -37.60
CA SER A 197 -22.54 41.02 -38.75
C SER A 197 -23.69 41.99 -38.47
N ALA A 198 -23.60 43.22 -39.00
CA ALA A 198 -24.59 44.27 -38.73
C ALA A 198 -26.04 43.87 -39.09
N ALA A 199 -26.20 42.84 -39.94
CA ALA A 199 -27.49 42.28 -40.35
C ALA A 199 -28.27 41.57 -39.24
N ASN A 200 -27.63 41.14 -38.14
CA ASN A 200 -28.28 40.35 -37.08
C ASN A 200 -28.38 41.07 -35.74
N LYS A 201 -28.30 42.41 -35.72
CA LYS A 201 -28.64 43.19 -34.53
C LYS A 201 -30.16 43.39 -34.54
N VAL A 202 -30.88 42.59 -33.76
CA VAL A 202 -32.29 42.83 -33.40
C VAL A 202 -32.37 44.02 -32.45
#